data_AF-A0A1Q5TKL3-F1
#
_entry.id   AF-A0A1Q5TKL3-F1
#
_cell.length_a   1.000
_cell.length_b   1.000
_cell.length_c   1.000
_cell.angle_alpha   90.00
_cell.angle_beta   90.00
_cell.angle_gamma   90.00
#
_symmetry.space_group_name_H-M   'P 1'
#
loop_
_entity.id
_entity.type
_entity.pdbx_description
1 polymer ?
#
loop_
_entity_poly.entity_id
_entity_poly.type
_entity_poly.pdbx_seq_one_letter_code
_entity_poly.pdbx_strand_id
1 'polypeptide(L)'
;MVNVPGRSKGCVTCRKRKIKFTAALFKSQQHVFSSQDWLRIPFEVHSKTAFDEFVDILLSLLPCLSVASEMIDSADERADQLKTKLTKLVGALMSQLHVWWTKCICSTNFIEANAVQWMGTSRDGFQDLYGDPEHFPLIPYVDMPTASLAALFHAVNVIILRLSFVVSPTANLYENRIQRHVKSILLAKDFVATFPSPASSRGSVMVGLPLKIISIWSPPEMGLSAEDLLPGLDGQNEDNGSYSISSRELFGDVASYILQRYNPGGSRMKNLGREHNYPLLVS
;
A
#
# COMPACT_ATOMS: atom_id res chain seq x y z
N MET A 1 16.33 -35.65 -18.87
CA MET A 1 15.37 -34.89 -18.03
C MET A 1 15.18 -33.52 -18.66
N VAL A 2 14.04 -33.29 -19.29
CA VAL A 2 13.76 -32.06 -20.05
C VAL A 2 13.32 -30.97 -19.08
N ASN A 3 14.06 -29.86 -19.04
CA ASN A 3 13.70 -28.64 -18.33
C ASN A 3 12.40 -28.08 -18.91
N VAL A 4 11.37 -27.94 -18.07
CA VAL A 4 10.16 -27.18 -18.41
C VAL A 4 10.47 -25.69 -18.18
N PRO A 5 10.45 -24.83 -19.21
CA PRO A 5 10.52 -23.38 -19.04
C PRO A 5 9.12 -22.85 -18.73
N GLY A 6 8.94 -22.17 -17.60
CA GLY A 6 7.62 -21.59 -17.24
C GLY A 6 7.39 -21.28 -15.76
N ARG A 7 8.42 -20.81 -15.03
CA ARG A 7 8.21 -20.15 -13.73
C ARG A 7 9.20 -19.00 -13.61
N SER A 8 8.82 -17.80 -14.05
CA SER A 8 9.57 -16.59 -13.73
C SER A 8 9.46 -16.32 -12.22
N LYS A 9 10.37 -16.89 -11.43
CA LYS A 9 10.41 -16.66 -9.96
C LYS A 9 10.82 -15.22 -9.59
N GLY A 10 10.77 -14.26 -10.51
CA GLY A 10 11.52 -13.00 -10.47
C GLY A 10 13.04 -13.24 -10.48
N CYS A 11 13.83 -12.26 -10.93
CA CYS A 11 15.28 -12.40 -10.81
C CYS A 11 15.71 -12.38 -9.32
N VAL A 12 16.86 -12.99 -9.00
CA VAL A 12 17.37 -13.06 -7.61
C VAL A 12 17.47 -11.66 -6.98
N THR A 13 17.86 -10.67 -7.78
CA THR A 13 17.97 -9.26 -7.39
C THR A 13 16.62 -8.69 -6.96
N CYS A 14 15.55 -8.94 -7.68
CA CYS A 14 14.23 -8.40 -7.35
C CYS A 14 13.60 -9.04 -6.11
N ARG A 15 13.87 -10.33 -5.88
CA ARG A 15 13.50 -10.96 -4.60
C ARG A 15 14.22 -10.30 -3.41
N LYS A 16 15.53 -10.04 -3.54
CA LYS A 16 16.30 -9.31 -2.52
C LYS A 16 15.78 -7.90 -2.31
N ARG A 17 15.39 -7.19 -3.39
CA ARG A 17 14.82 -5.84 -3.33
C ARG A 17 13.47 -5.82 -2.62
N LYS A 18 12.57 -6.78 -2.90
CA LYS A 18 11.31 -6.94 -2.16
C LYS A 18 11.57 -7.17 -0.66
N ILE A 19 12.49 -8.05 -0.30
CA ILE A 19 12.85 -8.29 1.11
C ILE A 19 13.35 -7.01 1.79
N LYS A 20 14.19 -6.22 1.10
CA LYS A 20 14.67 -4.94 1.64
C LYS A 20 13.58 -3.88 1.73
N PHE A 21 12.66 -3.82 0.78
CA PHE A 21 11.47 -2.98 0.89
C PHE A 21 10.67 -3.34 2.14
N THR A 22 10.37 -4.62 2.33
CA THR A 22 9.64 -5.10 3.53
C THR A 22 10.39 -4.70 4.80
N ALA A 23 11.69 -4.97 4.89
CA ALA A 23 12.50 -4.58 6.05
C ALA A 23 12.52 -3.05 6.29
N ALA A 24 12.57 -2.24 5.22
CA ALA A 24 12.54 -0.78 5.30
C ALA A 24 11.19 -0.26 5.80
N LEU A 25 10.10 -0.88 5.35
CA LEU A 25 8.74 -0.57 5.82
C LEU A 25 8.59 -0.92 7.30
N PHE A 26 9.06 -2.08 7.73
CA PHE A 26 9.07 -2.48 9.15
C PHE A 26 9.93 -1.56 10.02
N LYS A 27 11.04 -1.04 9.50
CA LYS A 27 11.92 -0.12 10.22
C LYS A 27 11.51 1.35 10.10
N SER A 28 10.48 1.66 9.32
CA SER A 28 10.07 3.03 8.99
C SER A 28 11.23 3.89 8.46
N GLN A 29 12.02 3.33 7.55
CA GLN A 29 13.23 3.96 7.01
C GLN A 29 13.20 4.04 5.49
N GLN A 30 13.84 5.07 4.93
CA GLN A 30 14.23 5.02 3.52
C GLN A 30 15.35 4.00 3.33
N HIS A 31 15.43 3.41 2.13
CA HIS A 31 16.46 2.42 1.81
C HIS A 31 17.13 2.80 0.49
N VAL A 32 18.44 2.60 0.39
CA VAL A 32 19.23 2.95 -0.82
C VAL A 32 18.68 2.35 -2.12
N PHE A 33 17.93 1.26 -2.02
CA PHE A 33 17.28 0.60 -3.17
C PHE A 33 16.12 1.39 -3.79
N SER A 34 15.64 2.46 -3.15
CA SER A 34 14.72 3.41 -3.75
C SER A 34 15.43 4.48 -4.60
N SER A 35 16.77 4.47 -4.70
CA SER A 35 17.50 5.40 -5.57
C SER A 35 17.32 5.04 -7.05
N GLN A 36 17.39 6.04 -7.92
CA GLN A 36 17.21 5.87 -9.37
C GLN A 36 18.21 4.87 -9.97
N ASP A 37 19.45 4.85 -9.47
CA ASP A 37 20.48 3.93 -9.93
C ASP A 37 20.06 2.47 -9.72
N TRP A 38 19.49 2.15 -8.55
CA TRP A 38 19.00 0.82 -8.23
C TRP A 38 17.71 0.43 -8.95
N LEU A 39 16.94 1.41 -9.43
CA LEU A 39 15.76 1.19 -10.27
C LEU A 39 16.12 0.97 -11.75
N ARG A 40 17.31 1.41 -12.20
CA ARG A 40 17.69 1.42 -13.62
C ARG A 40 18.79 0.43 -13.98
N ILE A 41 19.93 0.50 -13.30
CA ILE A 41 21.17 -0.21 -13.68
C ILE A 41 20.97 -1.74 -13.79
N PRO A 42 20.25 -2.42 -12.87
CA PRO A 42 20.07 -3.87 -12.98
C PRO A 42 19.33 -4.32 -14.25
N PHE A 43 18.62 -3.43 -14.93
CA PHE A 43 17.76 -3.73 -16.07
C PHE A 43 18.30 -3.18 -17.40
N GLU A 44 19.55 -2.73 -17.44
CA GLU A 44 20.21 -2.33 -18.68
C GLU A 44 20.51 -3.54 -19.58
N VAL A 45 20.71 -4.71 -18.97
CA VAL A 45 21.00 -5.97 -19.68
C VAL A 45 19.73 -6.77 -19.99
N HIS A 46 18.69 -6.66 -19.15
CA HIS A 46 17.43 -7.38 -19.34
C HIS A 46 16.23 -6.49 -19.03
N SER A 47 15.18 -6.58 -19.85
CA SER A 47 13.94 -5.84 -19.62
C SER A 47 13.27 -6.22 -18.29
N LYS A 48 12.60 -5.26 -17.65
CA LYS A 48 11.79 -5.50 -16.46
C LYS A 48 10.60 -6.42 -16.77
N THR A 49 10.31 -7.33 -15.85
CA THR A 49 9.03 -8.06 -15.77
C THR A 49 7.99 -7.23 -15.01
N ALA A 50 6.72 -7.62 -15.04
CA ALA A 50 5.67 -6.86 -14.36
C ALA A 50 5.92 -6.87 -12.85
N PHE A 51 6.43 -7.98 -12.33
CA PHE A 51 6.84 -8.08 -10.94
C PHE A 51 7.98 -7.09 -10.60
N ASP A 52 8.94 -6.91 -11.50
CA ASP A 52 10.06 -5.97 -11.29
C ASP A 52 9.58 -4.52 -11.28
N GLU A 53 8.71 -4.14 -12.22
CA GLU A 53 8.05 -2.84 -12.23
C GLU A 53 7.24 -2.60 -10.94
N PHE A 54 6.53 -3.63 -10.46
CA PHE A 54 5.79 -3.53 -9.21
C PHE A 54 6.71 -3.34 -7.99
N VAL A 55 7.86 -4.01 -7.95
CA VAL A 55 8.86 -3.81 -6.89
C VAL A 55 9.41 -2.38 -6.90
N ASP A 56 9.57 -1.78 -8.08
CA ASP A 56 9.98 -0.37 -8.17
C ASP A 56 8.92 0.58 -7.62
N ILE A 57 7.63 0.28 -7.85
CA ILE A 57 6.49 1.00 -7.27
C ILE A 57 6.53 0.87 -5.74
N LEU A 58 6.72 -0.33 -5.20
CA LEU A 58 6.85 -0.55 -3.76
C LEU A 58 7.98 0.32 -3.17
N LEU A 59 9.16 0.32 -3.80
CA LEU A 59 10.28 1.13 -3.34
C LEU A 59 10.02 2.64 -3.44
N SER A 60 9.25 3.07 -4.43
CA SER A 60 8.83 4.47 -4.62
C SER A 60 7.81 4.95 -3.58
N LEU A 61 7.19 4.03 -2.82
CA LEU A 61 6.35 4.37 -1.66
C LEU A 61 7.16 4.91 -0.48
N LEU A 62 8.40 4.45 -0.28
CA LEU A 62 9.21 4.82 0.88
C LEU A 62 9.49 6.33 0.98
N PRO A 63 9.83 7.04 -0.11
CA PRO A 63 9.93 8.50 -0.09
C PRO A 63 8.63 9.20 0.32
N CYS A 64 7.45 8.70 -0.09
CA CYS A 64 6.17 9.28 0.31
C CYS A 64 5.98 9.21 1.82
N LEU A 65 6.20 8.02 2.39
CA LEU A 65 6.07 7.77 3.83
C LEU A 65 7.06 8.58 4.65
N SER A 66 8.29 8.70 4.18
CA SER A 66 9.31 9.52 4.84
C SER A 66 8.99 11.01 4.82
N VAL A 67 8.48 11.55 3.70
CA VAL A 67 8.03 12.96 3.65
C VAL A 67 6.82 13.16 4.56
N ALA A 68 5.87 12.23 4.58
CA ALA A 68 4.72 12.30 5.48
C ALA A 68 5.14 12.28 6.97
N SER A 69 6.13 11.46 7.33
CA SER A 69 6.72 11.48 8.68
C SER A 69 7.37 12.83 8.99
N GLU A 70 8.20 13.36 8.07
CA GLU A 70 8.84 14.66 8.24
C GLU A 70 7.81 15.79 8.40
N MET A 71 6.66 15.71 7.71
CA MET A 71 5.55 16.66 7.86
C MET A 71 4.90 16.62 9.24
N ILE A 72 4.84 15.44 9.88
CA ILE A 72 4.29 15.29 11.22
C ILE A 72 5.26 15.87 12.26
N ASP A 73 6.56 15.71 12.03
CA ASP A 73 7.62 16.13 12.95
C ASP A 73 8.02 17.61 12.80
N SER A 74 7.76 18.24 11.64
CA SER A 74 8.19 19.61 11.34
C SER A 74 7.21 20.68 11.85
N ALA A 75 7.76 21.79 12.36
CA ALA A 75 6.99 23.02 12.60
C ALA A 75 6.59 23.71 11.28
N ASP A 76 5.51 24.51 11.31
CA ASP A 76 4.73 24.99 10.16
C ASP A 76 5.53 25.61 8.98
N GLU A 77 6.73 26.15 9.22
CA GLU A 77 7.52 26.87 8.19
C GLU A 77 7.87 26.03 6.94
N ARG A 78 7.98 24.70 7.08
CA ARG A 78 8.27 23.78 5.95
C ARG A 78 7.04 23.00 5.48
N ALA A 79 5.88 23.21 6.11
CA ALA A 79 4.68 22.41 5.88
C ALA A 79 4.21 22.48 4.42
N ASP A 80 4.17 23.67 3.82
CA ASP A 80 3.73 23.85 2.43
C ASP A 80 4.68 23.18 1.43
N GLN A 81 6.00 23.33 1.62
CA GLN A 81 7.00 22.71 0.75
C GLN A 81 6.93 21.17 0.81
N LEU A 82 6.81 20.62 2.02
CA LEU A 82 6.69 19.17 2.22
C LEU A 82 5.35 18.66 1.68
N LYS A 83 4.26 19.42 1.85
CA LYS A 83 2.95 19.10 1.27
C LYS A 83 3.01 19.05 -0.25
N THR A 84 3.58 20.06 -0.91
CA THR A 84 3.77 20.05 -2.37
C THR A 84 4.62 18.86 -2.83
N LYS A 85 5.70 18.55 -2.10
CA LYS A 85 6.55 17.39 -2.38
C LYS A 85 5.77 16.09 -2.26
N LEU A 86 4.99 15.92 -1.19
CA LEU A 86 4.16 14.73 -0.96
C LEU A 86 3.07 14.62 -2.03
N THR A 87 2.40 15.71 -2.41
CA THR A 87 1.41 15.73 -3.50
C THR A 87 2.01 15.19 -4.79
N LYS A 88 3.21 15.66 -5.17
CA LYS A 88 3.90 15.21 -6.38
C LYS A 88 4.25 13.72 -6.32
N LEU A 89 4.75 13.24 -5.18
CA LEU A 89 5.14 11.84 -4.98
C LEU A 89 3.92 10.91 -5.00
N VAL A 90 2.85 11.26 -4.27
CA VAL A 90 1.60 10.50 -4.23
C VAL A 90 0.96 10.44 -5.62
N GLY A 91 0.86 11.57 -6.32
CA GLY A 91 0.32 11.62 -7.67
C GLY A 91 1.12 10.75 -8.65
N ALA A 92 2.45 10.84 -8.62
CA ALA A 92 3.31 10.00 -9.45
C ALA A 92 3.12 8.50 -9.15
N LEU A 93 2.97 8.13 -7.87
CA LEU A 93 2.81 6.74 -7.46
C LEU A 93 1.45 6.17 -7.84
N MET A 94 0.37 6.97 -7.72
CA MET A 94 -0.96 6.62 -8.23
C MET A 94 -0.92 6.36 -9.74
N SER A 95 -0.27 7.25 -10.51
CA SER A 95 -0.12 7.06 -11.96
C SER A 95 0.69 5.79 -12.29
N GLN A 96 1.79 5.52 -11.60
CA GLN A 96 2.58 4.30 -11.82
C GLN A 96 1.79 3.02 -11.53
N LEU A 97 1.03 2.99 -10.42
CA LEU A 97 0.16 1.85 -10.09
C LEU A 97 -0.92 1.64 -11.13
N HIS A 98 -1.54 2.72 -11.62
CA HIS A 98 -2.55 2.62 -12.64
C HIS A 98 -1.98 2.08 -13.94
N VAL A 99 -0.86 2.64 -14.43
CA VAL A 99 -0.17 2.14 -15.63
C VAL A 99 0.18 0.67 -15.49
N TRP A 100 0.71 0.28 -14.33
CA TRP A 100 1.05 -1.10 -14.04
C TRP A 100 -0.18 -2.01 -14.03
N TRP A 101 -1.28 -1.58 -13.41
CA TRP A 101 -2.54 -2.32 -13.38
C TRP A 101 -3.13 -2.49 -14.78
N THR A 102 -3.18 -1.43 -15.59
CA THR A 102 -3.67 -1.47 -16.97
C THR A 102 -2.89 -2.47 -17.80
N LYS A 103 -1.56 -2.52 -17.65
CA LYS A 103 -0.73 -3.55 -18.30
C LYS A 103 -1.10 -4.96 -17.83
N CYS A 104 -1.36 -5.14 -16.53
CA CYS A 104 -1.68 -6.45 -15.97
C CYS A 104 -3.03 -6.99 -16.47
N ILE A 105 -4.07 -6.16 -16.52
CA ILE A 105 -5.40 -6.60 -16.98
C ILE A 105 -5.45 -6.87 -18.48
N CYS A 106 -4.62 -6.18 -19.27
CA CYS A 106 -4.55 -6.38 -20.72
C CYS A 106 -3.66 -7.57 -21.12
N SER A 107 -3.00 -8.23 -20.17
CA SER A 107 -2.07 -9.33 -20.42
C SER A 107 -2.64 -10.68 -19.98
N THR A 108 -2.64 -11.68 -20.86
CA THR A 108 -3.13 -13.04 -20.56
C THR A 108 -2.26 -13.82 -19.55
N ASN A 109 -0.99 -13.44 -19.36
CA ASN A 109 -0.04 -14.02 -18.39
C ASN A 109 0.79 -12.92 -17.70
N PHE A 110 0.15 -12.07 -16.91
CA PHE A 110 0.75 -10.83 -16.39
C PHE A 110 2.01 -11.01 -15.54
N ILE A 111 2.21 -12.15 -14.87
CA ILE A 111 3.40 -12.40 -14.05
C ILE A 111 4.66 -12.60 -14.91
N GLU A 112 4.52 -13.17 -16.12
CA GLU A 112 5.67 -13.60 -16.95
C GLU A 112 5.88 -12.77 -18.21
N ALA A 113 4.91 -11.92 -18.57
CA ALA A 113 5.02 -11.11 -19.77
C ALA A 113 6.20 -10.12 -19.67
N ASN A 114 6.80 -9.78 -20.81
CA ASN A 114 7.93 -8.86 -20.91
C ASN A 114 7.49 -7.52 -21.50
N ALA A 115 8.34 -6.49 -21.36
CA ALA A 115 8.07 -5.14 -21.87
C ALA A 115 7.70 -5.06 -23.37
N VAL A 116 8.18 -6.01 -24.18
CA VAL A 116 7.93 -6.07 -25.63
C VAL A 116 6.53 -6.63 -25.93
N GLN A 117 6.01 -7.54 -25.12
CA GLN A 117 4.62 -8.04 -25.21
C GLN A 117 3.57 -7.01 -24.76
N TRP A 118 4.00 -5.90 -24.15
CA TRP A 118 3.10 -4.88 -23.56
C TRP A 118 2.89 -3.62 -24.39
N MET A 119 3.59 -3.45 -25.51
CA MET A 119 3.50 -2.20 -26.31
C MET A 119 2.20 -2.03 -27.12
N GLY A 120 1.22 -2.92 -26.97
CA GLY A 120 -0.03 -2.91 -27.75
C GLY A 120 -1.20 -2.13 -27.15
N THR A 121 -1.16 -1.69 -25.88
CA THR A 121 -2.36 -1.18 -25.19
C THR A 121 -2.25 0.30 -24.82
N SER A 122 -2.98 1.10 -25.61
CA SER A 122 -3.45 2.49 -25.47
C SER A 122 -2.65 3.49 -24.60
N ARG A 123 -2.16 4.54 -25.27
CA ARG A 123 -1.54 5.76 -24.71
C ARG A 123 -2.57 6.88 -24.50
N ASP A 124 -3.83 6.60 -24.25
CA ASP A 124 -4.80 7.68 -24.07
C ASP A 124 -4.83 8.19 -22.62
N GLY A 125 -4.63 9.50 -22.47
CA GLY A 125 -4.45 10.17 -21.20
C GLY A 125 -5.69 10.07 -20.32
N PHE A 126 -5.50 9.68 -19.06
CA PHE A 126 -6.60 9.64 -18.09
C PHE A 126 -6.37 10.62 -16.94
N GLN A 127 -7.37 11.49 -16.76
CA GLN A 127 -7.65 12.15 -15.49
C GLN A 127 -8.38 11.13 -14.63
N ASP A 128 -7.74 10.67 -13.55
CA ASP A 128 -8.39 9.90 -12.48
C ASP A 128 -9.60 10.74 -12.00
N LEU A 129 -10.79 10.43 -12.50
CA LEU A 129 -12.01 11.16 -12.15
C LEU A 129 -12.25 10.92 -10.66
N TYR A 130 -11.98 11.95 -9.87
CA TYR A 130 -12.11 11.94 -8.41
C TYR A 130 -13.45 11.32 -8.00
N GLY A 131 -13.39 10.14 -7.38
CA GLY A 131 -14.55 9.50 -6.78
C GLY A 131 -15.41 8.64 -7.71
N ASP A 132 -14.96 8.25 -8.92
CA ASP A 132 -15.68 7.26 -9.72
C ASP A 132 -15.72 5.89 -8.99
N PRO A 133 -16.89 5.44 -8.51
CA PRO A 133 -17.05 4.17 -7.83
C PRO A 133 -17.00 2.99 -8.81
N GLU A 134 -17.00 3.20 -10.12
CA GLU A 134 -17.00 2.12 -11.11
C GLU A 134 -15.58 1.77 -11.57
N HIS A 135 -14.63 2.71 -11.50
CA HIS A 135 -13.23 2.51 -11.85
C HIS A 135 -12.44 1.82 -10.72
N PHE A 136 -12.85 0.60 -10.35
CA PHE A 136 -12.18 -0.19 -9.32
C PHE A 136 -11.25 -1.24 -9.92
N PRO A 137 -9.92 -1.08 -9.78
CA PRO A 137 -8.97 -2.04 -10.34
C PRO A 137 -8.97 -3.34 -9.54
N LEU A 138 -9.73 -4.34 -9.99
CA LEU A 138 -9.62 -5.72 -9.52
C LEU A 138 -8.47 -6.41 -10.27
N ILE A 139 -7.62 -7.13 -9.54
CA ILE A 139 -6.63 -8.02 -10.13
C ILE A 139 -7.16 -9.44 -10.01
N PRO A 140 -7.52 -10.11 -11.12
CA PRO A 140 -7.95 -11.49 -11.07
C PRO A 140 -6.77 -12.38 -10.64
N TYR A 141 -7.06 -13.41 -9.85
CA TYR A 141 -6.08 -14.39 -9.41
C TYR A 141 -6.67 -15.80 -9.47
N VAL A 142 -5.82 -16.77 -9.79
CA VAL A 142 -6.18 -18.18 -9.98
C VAL A 142 -5.31 -19.12 -9.15
N ASP A 143 -4.25 -18.60 -8.54
CA ASP A 143 -3.31 -19.34 -7.71
C ASP A 143 -2.82 -18.51 -6.51
N MET A 144 -2.15 -19.16 -5.55
CA MET A 144 -1.66 -18.47 -4.35
C MET A 144 -0.70 -17.30 -4.64
N PRO A 145 0.29 -17.42 -5.56
CA PRO A 145 1.16 -16.29 -5.93
C PRO A 145 0.44 -15.08 -6.51
N THR A 146 -0.49 -15.28 -7.45
CA THR A 146 -1.30 -14.21 -8.05
C THR A 146 -2.18 -13.53 -7.00
N ALA A 147 -2.81 -14.32 -6.10
CA ALA A 147 -3.62 -13.79 -5.01
C ALA A 147 -2.80 -12.95 -4.01
N SER A 148 -1.59 -13.41 -3.69
CA SER A 148 -0.68 -12.69 -2.78
C SER A 148 -0.15 -11.40 -3.39
N LEU A 149 0.13 -11.40 -4.69
CA LEU A 149 0.53 -10.19 -5.42
C LEU A 149 -0.64 -9.20 -5.51
N ALA A 150 -1.86 -9.66 -5.78
CA ALA A 150 -3.06 -8.84 -5.76
C ALA A 150 -3.31 -8.22 -4.38
N ALA A 151 -3.18 -9.00 -3.30
CA ALA A 151 -3.26 -8.49 -1.94
C ALA A 151 -2.24 -7.37 -1.67
N LEU A 152 -0.99 -7.55 -2.13
CA LEU A 152 0.05 -6.53 -1.98
C LEU A 152 -0.24 -5.26 -2.79
N PHE A 153 -0.74 -5.39 -4.03
CA PHE A 153 -1.21 -4.26 -4.83
C PHE A 153 -2.30 -3.46 -4.11
N HIS A 154 -3.29 -4.15 -3.55
CA HIS A 154 -4.36 -3.51 -2.80
C HIS A 154 -3.84 -2.84 -1.52
N ALA A 155 -2.91 -3.46 -0.79
CA ALA A 155 -2.35 -2.89 0.43
C ALA A 155 -1.59 -1.58 0.16
N VAL A 156 -0.87 -1.51 -0.95
CA VAL A 156 -0.17 -0.28 -1.38
C VAL A 156 -1.18 0.81 -1.74
N ASN A 157 -2.28 0.47 -2.43
CA ASN A 157 -3.35 1.43 -2.72
C ASN A 157 -3.99 1.97 -1.43
N VAL A 158 -4.18 1.15 -0.40
CA VAL A 158 -4.67 1.61 0.91
C VAL A 158 -3.75 2.69 1.49
N ILE A 159 -2.44 2.45 1.52
CA ILE A 159 -1.46 3.42 2.04
C ILE A 159 -1.50 4.72 1.22
N ILE A 160 -1.48 4.63 -0.10
CA ILE A 160 -1.43 5.81 -0.98
C ILE A 160 -2.69 6.65 -0.86
N LEU A 161 -3.86 6.02 -0.90
CA LEU A 161 -5.14 6.73 -0.76
C LEU A 161 -5.26 7.37 0.63
N ARG A 162 -4.71 6.75 1.67
CA ARG A 162 -4.62 7.37 3.00
C ARG A 162 -3.66 8.55 3.02
N LEU A 163 -2.49 8.46 2.39
CA LEU A 163 -1.57 9.59 2.25
C LEU A 163 -2.21 10.77 1.51
N SER A 164 -3.13 10.52 0.56
CA SER A 164 -3.89 11.57 -0.13
C SER A 164 -4.70 12.45 0.83
N PHE A 165 -5.10 11.97 2.01
CA PHE A 165 -5.80 12.79 3.02
C PHE A 165 -4.93 13.91 3.60
N VAL A 166 -3.61 13.74 3.59
CA VAL A 166 -2.68 14.78 4.04
C VAL A 166 -2.58 15.92 3.02
N VAL A 167 -2.72 15.60 1.74
CA VAL A 167 -2.38 16.52 0.64
C VAL A 167 -3.58 17.04 -0.16
N SER A 168 -4.73 16.37 -0.11
CA SER A 168 -5.92 16.72 -0.88
C SER A 168 -7.14 16.98 0.01
N PRO A 169 -7.87 18.09 -0.19
CA PRO A 169 -9.10 18.38 0.54
C PRO A 169 -10.27 17.47 0.15
N THR A 170 -10.19 16.78 -1.01
CA THR A 170 -11.24 15.89 -1.52
C THR A 170 -10.94 14.41 -1.26
N ALA A 171 -9.95 14.11 -0.40
CA ALA A 171 -9.52 12.74 -0.15
C ALA A 171 -10.60 11.86 0.52
N ASN A 172 -11.58 12.47 1.19
CA ASN A 172 -12.75 11.78 1.73
C ASN A 172 -13.54 10.99 0.66
N LEU A 173 -13.46 11.40 -0.60
CA LEU A 173 -14.06 10.66 -1.73
C LEU A 173 -13.43 9.27 -1.94
N TYR A 174 -12.21 9.03 -1.43
CA TYR A 174 -11.53 7.75 -1.55
C TYR A 174 -11.92 6.72 -0.50
N GLU A 175 -12.74 7.06 0.50
CA GLU A 175 -13.05 6.15 1.62
C GLU A 175 -13.68 4.83 1.13
N ASN A 176 -14.70 4.92 0.27
CA ASN A 176 -15.33 3.74 -0.33
C ASN A 176 -14.32 2.88 -1.12
N ARG A 177 -13.35 3.52 -1.80
CA ARG A 177 -12.30 2.83 -2.55
C ARG A 177 -11.32 2.12 -1.63
N ILE A 178 -10.95 2.74 -0.51
CA ILE A 178 -10.12 2.13 0.54
C ILE A 178 -10.81 0.88 1.10
N GLN A 179 -12.09 0.98 1.46
CA GLN A 179 -12.86 -0.17 1.98
C GLN A 179 -12.88 -1.35 1.00
N ARG A 180 -13.03 -1.08 -0.30
CA ARG A 180 -12.98 -2.15 -1.30
C ARG A 180 -11.60 -2.77 -1.44
N HIS A 181 -10.52 -1.98 -1.38
CA HIS A 181 -9.16 -2.54 -1.38
C HIS A 181 -8.93 -3.44 -0.16
N VAL A 182 -9.39 -3.03 1.03
CA VAL A 182 -9.33 -3.88 2.23
C VAL A 182 -10.11 -5.18 2.01
N LYS A 183 -11.34 -5.10 1.49
CA LYS A 183 -12.16 -6.29 1.18
C LYS A 183 -11.44 -7.24 0.22
N SER A 184 -10.81 -6.72 -0.84
CA SER A 184 -10.04 -7.55 -1.77
C SER A 184 -8.85 -8.26 -1.12
N ILE A 185 -8.19 -7.64 -0.14
CA ILE A 185 -7.10 -8.27 0.63
C ILE A 185 -7.63 -9.43 1.48
N LEU A 186 -8.77 -9.25 2.13
CA LEU A 186 -9.43 -10.30 2.91
C LEU A 186 -9.87 -11.47 2.02
N LEU A 187 -10.46 -11.17 0.85
CA LEU A 187 -10.82 -12.21 -0.13
C LEU A 187 -9.60 -12.99 -0.62
N ALA A 188 -8.45 -12.34 -0.80
CA ALA A 188 -7.22 -13.02 -1.16
C ALA A 188 -6.69 -13.91 -0.01
N LYS A 189 -6.82 -13.47 1.25
CA LYS A 189 -6.51 -14.29 2.44
C LYS A 189 -7.37 -15.56 2.45
N ASP A 190 -8.68 -15.41 2.31
CA ASP A 190 -9.63 -16.53 2.35
C ASP A 190 -9.34 -17.51 1.20
N PHE A 191 -9.10 -16.99 -0.01
CA PHE A 191 -8.70 -17.80 -1.15
C PHE A 191 -7.44 -18.61 -0.87
N VAL A 192 -6.38 -18.00 -0.34
CA VAL A 192 -5.13 -18.70 0.00
C VAL A 192 -5.34 -19.76 1.08
N ALA A 193 -6.25 -19.52 2.03
CA ALA A 193 -6.60 -20.49 3.07
C ALA A 193 -7.31 -21.74 2.50
N THR A 194 -7.95 -21.66 1.34
CA THR A 194 -8.62 -22.81 0.70
C THR A 194 -7.67 -23.88 0.16
N PHE A 195 -6.35 -23.65 0.14
CA PHE A 195 -5.35 -24.63 -0.33
C PHE A 195 -4.79 -25.47 0.85
N PRO A 196 -5.26 -26.72 1.07
CA PRO A 196 -4.86 -27.55 2.19
C PRO A 196 -3.57 -28.30 1.83
N SER A 197 -2.43 -27.63 1.95
CA SER A 197 -1.12 -28.22 1.73
C SER A 197 -0.22 -27.90 2.92
N PRO A 198 0.87 -28.67 3.21
CA PRO A 198 1.91 -28.22 4.15
C PRO A 198 2.53 -26.85 3.80
N ALA A 199 2.22 -26.29 2.63
CA ALA A 199 2.46 -24.90 2.26
C ALA A 199 1.41 -23.89 2.80
N SER A 200 0.41 -24.30 3.58
CA SER A 200 -0.61 -23.44 4.20
C SER A 200 0.03 -22.38 5.11
N SER A 201 1.09 -22.75 5.83
CA SER A 201 1.96 -21.80 6.56
C SER A 201 2.60 -20.78 5.62
N ARG A 202 3.01 -21.19 4.41
CA ARG A 202 3.59 -20.28 3.39
C ARG A 202 2.54 -19.35 2.79
N GLY A 203 1.30 -19.82 2.61
CA GLY A 203 0.18 -18.99 2.16
C GLY A 203 -0.08 -17.82 3.11
N SER A 204 -0.20 -18.12 4.41
CA SER A 204 -0.33 -17.10 5.48
C SER A 204 0.83 -16.09 5.44
N VAL A 205 2.08 -16.57 5.27
CA VAL A 205 3.26 -15.69 5.13
C VAL A 205 3.19 -14.81 3.88
N MET A 206 2.64 -15.29 2.76
CA MET A 206 2.60 -14.54 1.50
C MET A 206 1.59 -13.38 1.53
N VAL A 207 0.49 -13.51 2.27
CA VAL A 207 -0.49 -12.43 2.52
C VAL A 207 -0.25 -11.68 3.84
N GLY A 208 0.69 -12.11 4.67
CA GLY A 208 0.94 -11.54 6.00
C GLY A 208 1.31 -10.06 5.99
N LEU A 209 2.16 -9.61 5.06
CA LEU A 209 2.49 -8.19 4.93
C LEU A 209 1.26 -7.33 4.55
N PRO A 210 0.48 -7.67 3.49
CA PRO A 210 -0.79 -7.01 3.21
C PRO A 210 -1.73 -6.94 4.41
N LEU A 211 -1.88 -8.04 5.15
CA LEU A 211 -2.75 -8.12 6.33
C LEU A 211 -2.27 -7.21 7.47
N LYS A 212 -0.96 -7.17 7.73
CA LYS A 212 -0.37 -6.27 8.72
C LYS A 212 -0.46 -4.79 8.32
N ILE A 213 -0.39 -4.50 7.02
CA ILE A 213 -0.63 -3.13 6.52
C ILE A 213 -2.07 -2.71 6.84
N ILE A 214 -3.09 -3.50 6.49
CA ILE A 214 -4.48 -3.10 6.73
C ILE A 214 -4.85 -3.05 8.20
N SER A 215 -4.21 -3.83 9.09
CA SER A 215 -4.46 -3.74 10.53
C SER A 215 -3.94 -2.41 11.13
N ILE A 216 -2.98 -1.75 10.47
CA ILE A 216 -2.42 -0.47 10.91
C ILE A 216 -3.04 0.73 10.17
N TRP A 217 -3.30 0.58 8.86
CA TRP A 217 -3.71 1.67 7.97
C TRP A 217 -5.22 1.78 7.75
N SER A 218 -6.01 0.96 8.45
CA SER A 218 -7.48 1.01 8.42
C SER A 218 -8.05 1.45 9.77
N PRO A 219 -9.22 2.09 9.80
CA PRO A 219 -9.87 2.47 11.05
C PRO A 219 -10.28 1.23 11.87
N PRO A 220 -10.25 1.30 13.21
CA PRO A 220 -10.58 0.17 14.09
C PRO A 220 -12.04 -0.29 13.94
N GLU A 221 -12.94 0.61 13.54
CA GLU A 221 -14.36 0.32 13.24
C GLU A 221 -14.55 -0.72 12.12
N MET A 222 -13.51 -0.97 11.31
CA MET A 222 -13.54 -1.98 10.26
C MET A 222 -13.44 -3.43 10.79
N GLY A 223 -13.35 -3.62 12.12
CA GLY A 223 -13.38 -4.94 12.75
C GLY A 223 -12.16 -5.81 12.44
N LEU A 224 -11.05 -5.18 12.03
CA LEU A 224 -9.80 -5.86 11.71
C LEU A 224 -8.98 -6.07 12.99
N SER A 225 -9.22 -7.16 13.72
CA SER A 225 -8.32 -7.53 14.82
C SER A 225 -7.00 -8.06 14.26
N ALA A 226 -5.87 -7.51 14.70
CA ALA A 226 -4.55 -7.97 14.28
C ALA A 226 -4.31 -9.46 14.64
N GLU A 227 -4.93 -9.92 15.73
CA GLU A 227 -4.87 -11.30 16.24
C GLU A 227 -5.59 -12.28 15.30
N ASP A 228 -6.73 -11.87 14.73
CA ASP A 228 -7.50 -12.67 13.76
C ASP A 228 -6.86 -12.69 12.35
N LEU A 229 -6.03 -11.69 12.06
CA LEU A 229 -5.40 -11.52 10.74
C LEU A 229 -4.04 -12.20 10.62
N LEU A 230 -3.31 -12.43 11.72
CA LEU A 230 -1.93 -12.94 11.70
C LEU A 230 -1.68 -14.17 12.61
N PRO A 231 -2.43 -15.28 12.47
CA PRO A 231 -2.10 -16.50 13.20
C PRO A 231 -0.78 -17.08 12.67
N GLY A 232 0.26 -17.14 13.51
CA GLY A 232 1.47 -17.93 13.26
C GLY A 232 2.67 -17.22 12.60
N LEU A 233 2.78 -15.89 12.71
CA LEU A 233 4.08 -15.21 12.50
C LEU A 233 4.97 -15.24 13.76
N ASP A 234 4.44 -15.71 14.88
CA ASP A 234 5.19 -15.97 16.11
C ASP A 234 5.88 -17.33 16.01
N GLY A 235 7.14 -17.32 15.60
CA GLY A 235 7.95 -18.52 15.53
C GLY A 235 9.32 -18.26 14.94
N GLN A 236 10.20 -17.64 15.74
CA GLN A 236 11.68 -17.70 15.73
C GLN A 236 12.35 -16.37 16.07
N ASN A 237 11.93 -15.71 17.14
CA ASN A 237 12.83 -14.92 17.99
C ASN A 237 12.22 -14.92 19.39
N GLU A 238 12.69 -15.86 20.22
CA GLU A 238 12.55 -15.74 21.66
C GLU A 238 13.30 -14.49 22.10
N ASP A 239 12.57 -13.42 22.41
CA ASP A 239 12.90 -12.64 23.61
C ASP A 239 11.64 -11.98 24.17
N ASN A 240 11.44 -12.18 25.47
CA ASN A 240 10.25 -11.82 26.22
C ASN A 240 10.06 -10.30 26.30
N GLY A 241 8.96 -9.80 25.74
CA GLY A 241 8.53 -8.42 26.00
C GLY A 241 7.28 -8.04 25.22
N SER A 242 6.12 -8.13 25.86
CA SER A 242 4.87 -7.40 25.56
C SER A 242 4.71 -6.93 24.10
N TYR A 243 4.05 -7.74 23.26
CA TYR A 243 3.62 -7.34 21.92
C TYR A 243 2.52 -6.27 21.99
N SER A 244 2.90 -5.03 22.32
CA SER A 244 2.24 -3.91 21.69
C SER A 244 2.65 -3.97 20.22
N ILE A 245 1.69 -3.88 19.30
CA ILE A 245 1.97 -3.56 17.90
C ILE A 245 2.82 -2.29 17.96
N SER A 246 4.13 -2.41 17.74
CA SER A 246 5.03 -1.28 17.93
C SER A 246 4.57 -0.19 16.96
N SER A 247 4.08 0.94 17.48
CA SER A 247 3.53 2.05 16.69
C SER A 247 4.53 2.56 15.64
N ARG A 248 5.80 2.20 15.81
CA ARG A 248 6.93 2.55 14.95
C ARG A 248 7.09 1.67 13.72
N GLU A 249 6.46 0.51 13.64
CA GLU A 249 6.55 -0.35 12.44
C GLU A 249 5.58 0.11 11.35
N LEU A 250 5.96 -0.11 10.09
CA LEU A 250 5.10 0.16 8.92
C LEU A 250 4.59 1.60 8.86
N PHE A 251 5.39 2.55 9.38
CA PHE A 251 5.02 3.95 9.56
C PHE A 251 3.71 4.12 10.35
N GLY A 252 3.51 3.32 11.40
CA GLY A 252 2.30 3.35 12.22
C GLY A 252 2.02 4.71 12.87
N ASP A 253 3.05 5.51 13.17
CA ASP A 253 2.88 6.89 13.65
C ASP A 253 2.22 7.78 12.57
N VAL A 254 2.60 7.62 11.29
CA VAL A 254 1.96 8.31 10.15
C VAL A 254 0.52 7.84 9.98
N ALA A 255 0.29 6.53 10.02
CA ALA A 255 -1.04 5.95 9.91
C ALA A 255 -1.96 6.47 11.04
N SER A 256 -1.47 6.45 12.28
CA SER A 256 -2.19 6.94 13.46
C SER A 256 -2.54 8.41 13.33
N TYR A 257 -1.59 9.25 12.89
CA TYR A 257 -1.83 10.67 12.64
C TYR A 257 -2.96 10.89 11.63
N ILE A 258 -2.92 10.19 10.49
CA ILE A 258 -3.93 10.31 9.43
C ILE A 258 -5.30 9.85 9.94
N LEU A 259 -5.35 8.67 10.57
CA LEU A 259 -6.60 8.11 11.07
C LEU A 259 -7.19 8.98 12.19
N GLN A 260 -6.40 9.55 13.09
CA GLN A 260 -6.95 10.42 14.14
C GLN A 260 -7.48 11.75 13.60
N ARG A 261 -6.79 12.33 12.61
CA ARG A 261 -7.11 13.68 12.10
C ARG A 261 -8.17 13.68 11.01
N TYR A 262 -8.31 12.57 10.28
CA TYR A 262 -9.15 12.50 9.08
C TYR A 262 -10.14 11.33 9.06
N ASN A 263 -10.27 10.54 10.13
CA ASN A 263 -11.31 9.51 10.20
C ASN A 263 -12.71 10.16 10.30
N PRO A 264 -13.66 9.83 9.40
CA PRO A 264 -15.02 10.38 9.40
C PRO A 264 -15.81 10.21 10.71
N GLY A 265 -15.47 9.23 11.54
CA GLY A 265 -16.13 9.00 12.84
C GLY A 265 -15.75 9.97 13.97
N GLY A 266 -14.59 10.64 13.89
CA GLY A 266 -14.03 11.43 15.00
C GLY A 266 -14.47 12.89 15.06
N SER A 267 -14.89 13.47 13.93
CA SER A 267 -15.20 14.90 13.84
C SER A 267 -16.61 15.29 14.30
N ARG A 268 -17.47 14.33 14.65
CA ARG A 268 -18.86 14.63 15.06
C ARG A 268 -19.04 14.92 16.56
N MET A 269 -18.01 14.79 17.39
CA MET A 269 -18.13 15.02 18.85
C MET A 269 -17.26 16.15 19.43
N LYS A 270 -16.50 16.91 18.64
CA LYS A 270 -15.64 17.99 19.18
C LYS A 270 -16.15 19.42 18.99
N ASN A 271 -17.26 19.65 18.29
CA ASN A 271 -17.78 21.00 17.98
C ASN A 271 -19.18 21.30 18.56
N LEU A 272 -19.54 20.77 19.73
CA LEU A 272 -20.79 21.13 20.43
C LEU A 272 -20.57 21.87 21.76
N GLY A 273 -19.37 22.41 22.00
CA GLY A 273 -19.00 22.97 23.30
C GLY A 273 -18.59 24.45 23.30
N ARG A 274 -18.88 25.24 22.25
CA ARG A 274 -18.39 26.63 22.24
C ARG A 274 -19.13 27.60 21.29
N GLU A 275 -20.38 27.92 21.58
CA GLU A 275 -21.01 29.19 21.13
C GLU A 275 -21.92 29.68 22.28
N HIS A 276 -21.43 30.61 23.10
CA HIS A 276 -21.70 32.06 23.05
C HIS A 276 -22.98 32.49 23.79
N ASN A 277 -22.80 32.79 25.08
CA ASN A 277 -23.66 33.69 25.83
C ASN A 277 -23.63 35.08 25.16
N TYR A 278 -24.76 35.54 24.65
CA TYR A 278 -25.00 36.95 24.35
C TYR A 278 -25.68 37.61 25.56
N PRO A 279 -25.28 38.83 25.97
CA PRO A 279 -26.01 39.58 26.99
C PRO A 279 -27.25 40.23 26.39
N LEU A 280 -28.39 40.04 27.08
CA LEU A 280 -29.65 40.73 26.84
C LEU A 280 -29.47 42.22 27.12
N LEU A 281 -29.58 43.06 26.08
CA LEU A 281 -29.78 44.49 26.23
C LEU A 281 -31.28 44.78 26.30
N VAL A 282 -31.70 45.22 27.47
CA VAL A 282 -33.01 45.81 27.76
C VAL A 282 -33.01 47.24 27.23
N SER A 283 -33.97 47.59 26.39
CA SER A 283 -34.65 48.90 26.30
C SER A 283 -35.91 48.74 25.47
#